data_AF-A0AAD2YB19-F1
#
_entry.id   AF-A0AAD2YB19-F1
#
_cell.length_a   1.000
_cell.length_b   1.000
_cell.length_c   1.000
_cell.angle_alpha   90.00
_cell.angle_beta   90.00
_cell.angle_gamma   90.00
#
_symmetry.space_group_name_H-M   'P 1'
#
loop_
_entity.id
_entity.type
_entity.pdbx_description
1 polymer ?
#
loop_
_entity_poly.entity_id
_entity_poly.type
_entity_poly.pdbx_seq_one_letter_code
_entity_poly.pdbx_strand_id
1 'polypeptide(L)'
;MIKKVGIVSLSSGIIGESFVRHEVELGLKRLKDLGLEVTFLEHAQRGMDYLKDHPESRAQDLIQAFEGPLIDMILCAIGGDDTYRLLPYLFEDNQLKKVVNQKVF
;
A
#
# COMPACT_ATOMS: atom_id res chain seq x y z
N MET A 1 13.65 -7.43 -13.11
CA MET A 1 12.66 -8.51 -12.95
C MET A 1 12.02 -8.31 -11.59
N ILE A 2 10.68 -8.23 -11.52
CA ILE A 2 9.95 -8.00 -10.26
C ILE A 2 10.02 -9.27 -9.42
N LYS A 3 10.46 -9.17 -8.17
CA LYS A 3 10.48 -10.27 -7.19
C LYS A 3 9.63 -9.94 -5.98
N LYS A 4 9.73 -8.72 -5.45
CA LYS A 4 9.07 -8.31 -4.21
C LYS A 4 8.01 -7.24 -4.44
N VAL A 5 6.80 -7.53 -3.99
CA VAL A 5 5.62 -6.67 -4.10
C VAL A 5 5.22 -6.15 -2.72
N GLY A 6 5.11 -4.83 -2.59
CA GLY A 6 4.56 -4.16 -1.42
C GLY A 6 3.09 -3.79 -1.66
N ILE A 7 2.18 -4.26 -0.80
CA ILE A 7 0.75 -3.92 -0.89
C ILE A 7 0.44 -2.74 0.03
N VAL A 8 -0.17 -1.70 -0.54
CA VAL A 8 -0.58 -0.46 0.15
C VAL A 8 -2.09 -0.24 0.06
N SER A 9 -2.69 0.35 1.10
CA SER A 9 -4.10 0.72 1.13
C SER A 9 -4.24 2.25 1.11
N LEU A 10 -4.22 2.85 -0.08
CA LEU A 10 -4.25 4.31 -0.24
C LEU A 10 -5.67 4.89 -0.28
N SER A 11 -6.69 4.04 -0.40
CA SER A 11 -8.10 4.42 -0.44
C SER A 11 -8.87 3.67 0.65
N SER A 12 -9.72 2.69 0.30
CA SER A 12 -10.44 1.90 1.29
C SER A 12 -9.51 0.98 2.08
N GLY A 13 -9.72 0.89 3.40
CA GLY A 13 -9.03 -0.03 4.30
C GLY A 13 -9.60 -1.45 4.35
N ILE A 14 -10.52 -1.80 3.44
CA ILE A 14 -11.32 -3.02 3.50
C ILE A 14 -10.51 -4.31 3.57
N ILE A 15 -9.28 -4.37 3.02
CA ILE A 15 -8.45 -5.59 3.06
C ILE A 15 -7.97 -5.98 4.47
N GLY A 16 -8.15 -5.10 5.46
CA GLY A 16 -7.93 -5.41 6.89
C GLY A 16 -9.14 -6.05 7.56
N GLU A 17 -10.30 -6.11 6.90
CA GLU A 17 -11.55 -6.57 7.50
C GLU A 17 -11.65 -8.10 7.52
N SER A 18 -12.21 -8.63 8.61
CA SER A 18 -12.34 -10.08 8.80
C SER A 18 -13.19 -10.77 7.73
N PHE A 19 -14.21 -10.07 7.19
CA PHE A 19 -15.15 -10.65 6.23
C PHE A 19 -14.56 -10.86 4.83
N VAL A 20 -13.50 -10.12 4.45
CA VAL A 20 -12.77 -10.32 3.16
C VAL A 20 -11.51 -11.16 3.31
N ARG A 21 -11.20 -11.68 4.51
CA ARG A 21 -9.95 -12.42 4.78
C ARG A 21 -9.71 -13.56 3.79
N HIS A 22 -10.76 -14.28 3.43
CA HIS A 22 -10.68 -15.39 2.47
C HIS A 22 -10.22 -14.95 1.06
N GLU A 23 -10.62 -13.74 0.62
CA GLU A 23 -10.20 -13.16 -0.66
C GLU A 23 -8.73 -12.73 -0.61
N VAL A 24 -8.31 -12.12 0.51
CA VAL A 24 -6.92 -11.72 0.75
C VAL A 24 -6.00 -12.95 0.74
N GLU A 25 -6.37 -14.02 1.45
CA GLU A 25 -5.60 -15.27 1.49
C GLU A 25 -5.47 -15.90 0.09
N LEU A 26 -6.54 -15.89 -0.71
CA LEU A 26 -6.50 -16.37 -2.10
C LEU A 26 -5.60 -15.49 -2.98
N GLY A 27 -5.66 -14.17 -2.85
CA GLY A 27 -4.80 -13.23 -3.57
C GLY A 27 -3.32 -13.44 -3.25
N LEU A 28 -2.99 -13.57 -1.97
CA LEU A 28 -1.62 -13.87 -1.51
C LEU A 28 -1.12 -15.21 -2.05
N LYS A 29 -1.98 -16.24 -2.07
CA LYS A 29 -1.63 -17.53 -2.68
C LYS A 29 -1.28 -17.37 -4.16
N ARG A 30 -2.12 -16.65 -4.93
CA ARG A 30 -1.88 -16.43 -6.36
C ARG A 30 -0.58 -15.69 -6.64
N LEU A 31 -0.28 -14.64 -5.88
CA LEU A 31 0.98 -13.90 -6.02
C LEU A 31 2.20 -14.79 -5.71
N LYS A 32 2.11 -15.63 -4.67
CA LYS A 32 3.16 -16.61 -4.35
C LYS A 32 3.31 -17.67 -5.45
N ASP A 33 2.21 -18.17 -6.01
CA ASP A 33 2.22 -19.13 -7.12
C ASP A 33 2.85 -18.53 -8.40
N LEU A 34 2.81 -17.20 -8.56
CA LEU A 34 3.52 -16.46 -9.61
C LEU A 34 5.01 -16.24 -9.30
N GLY A 35 5.51 -16.73 -8.16
CA GLY A 35 6.91 -16.59 -7.73
C GLY A 35 7.25 -15.25 -7.08
N LEU A 36 6.24 -14.48 -6.63
CA LEU A 36 6.43 -13.18 -5.99
C LEU A 36 6.53 -13.31 -4.46
N GLU A 37 7.46 -12.57 -3.87
CA GLU A 37 7.46 -12.29 -2.44
C GLU A 37 6.51 -11.11 -2.16
N VAL A 38 5.57 -11.28 -1.24
CA VAL A 38 4.55 -10.26 -0.95
C VAL A 38 4.66 -9.82 0.49
N THR A 39 4.63 -8.51 0.70
CA THR A 39 4.52 -7.90 2.02
C THR A 39 3.41 -6.85 2.01
N PHE A 40 2.67 -6.75 3.11
CA PHE A 40 1.87 -5.56 3.39
C PHE A 40 2.78 -4.49 3.97
N LEU A 41 2.51 -3.23 3.65
CA LEU A 41 3.09 -2.11 4.38
C LEU A 41 2.40 -1.99 5.75
N GLU A 42 3.00 -1.22 6.67
CA GLU A 42 2.68 -1.22 8.09
C GLU A 42 1.19 -0.98 8.38
N HIS A 43 0.56 -0.07 7.63
CA HIS A 43 -0.81 0.35 7.88
C HIS A 43 -1.84 -0.32 6.97
N ALA A 44 -1.41 -0.99 5.90
CA ALA A 44 -2.27 -1.49 4.82
C ALA A 44 -3.43 -2.39 5.28
N GLN A 45 -3.32 -3.06 6.43
CA GLN A 45 -4.35 -3.95 6.98
C GLN A 45 -4.99 -3.44 8.29
N ARG A 46 -4.92 -2.14 8.59
CA ARG A 46 -5.51 -1.57 9.83
C ARG A 46 -7.03 -1.40 9.82
N GLY A 47 -7.71 -1.82 8.74
CA GLY A 47 -9.17 -1.78 8.63
C GLY A 47 -9.72 -0.46 8.11
N MET A 48 -11.01 -0.43 7.83
CA MET A 48 -11.68 0.70 7.17
C MET A 48 -11.70 1.95 8.05
N ASP A 49 -12.09 1.84 9.32
CA ASP A 49 -12.25 2.98 10.23
C ASP A 49 -10.91 3.69 10.45
N TYR A 50 -9.85 2.93 10.77
CA TYR A 50 -8.52 3.49 10.97
C TYR A 50 -8.02 4.21 9.71
N LEU A 51 -8.06 3.55 8.54
CA LEU A 51 -7.46 4.14 7.33
C LEU A 51 -8.28 5.31 6.77
N LYS A 52 -9.58 5.34 7.02
CA LYS A 52 -10.42 6.51 6.76
C LYS A 52 -10.01 7.70 7.63
N ASP A 53 -9.72 7.49 8.90
CA ASP A 53 -9.40 8.59 9.82
C ASP A 53 -7.92 9.00 9.77
N HIS A 54 -7.03 8.14 9.27
CA HIS A 54 -5.58 8.34 9.24
C HIS A 54 -4.99 8.40 7.81
N PRO A 55 -5.27 9.45 7.00
CA PRO A 55 -4.63 9.65 5.69
C PRO A 55 -3.10 9.78 5.77
N GLU A 56 -2.55 10.24 6.88
CA GLU A 56 -1.11 10.31 7.15
C GLU A 56 -0.46 8.91 7.18
N SER A 57 -1.14 7.92 7.78
CA SER A 57 -0.66 6.53 7.77
C SER A 57 -0.64 5.95 6.35
N ARG A 58 -1.63 6.29 5.51
CA ARG A 58 -1.65 5.89 4.10
C ARG A 58 -0.52 6.54 3.31
N ALA A 59 -0.22 7.82 3.55
CA ALA A 59 0.91 8.50 2.93
C ALA A 59 2.25 7.92 3.39
N GLN A 60 2.38 7.60 4.68
CA GLN A 60 3.57 6.97 5.26
C GLN A 60 3.86 5.61 4.60
N ASP A 61 2.85 4.76 4.41
CA ASP A 61 2.99 3.49 3.69
C ASP A 61 3.51 3.71 2.25
N LEU A 62 2.99 4.72 1.54
CA LEU A 62 3.45 5.05 0.18
C LEU A 62 4.91 5.52 0.16
N ILE A 63 5.29 6.42 1.08
CA ILE A 63 6.65 6.93 1.22
C ILE A 63 7.62 5.77 1.50
N GLN A 64 7.30 4.92 2.48
CA GLN A 64 8.11 3.74 2.81
C GLN A 64 8.22 2.76 1.65
N ALA A 65 7.13 2.58 0.88
CA ALA A 65 7.13 1.71 -0.29
C ALA A 65 8.09 2.21 -1.39
N PHE A 66 8.27 3.53 -1.52
CA PHE A 66 9.28 4.12 -2.41
C PHE A 66 10.69 4.08 -1.81
N GLU A 67 10.87 4.39 -0.53
CA GLU A 67 12.17 4.37 0.17
C GLU A 67 12.80 2.98 0.21
N GLY A 68 11.99 1.94 0.40
CA GLY A 68 12.46 0.57 0.58
C GLY A 68 13.20 0.06 -0.66
N PRO A 69 14.53 -0.18 -0.60
CA PRO A 69 15.29 -0.74 -1.73
C PRO A 69 14.90 -2.19 -2.04
N LEU A 70 14.10 -2.80 -1.16
CA LEU A 70 13.65 -4.18 -1.23
C LEU A 70 12.31 -4.35 -1.98
N ILE A 71 11.56 -3.28 -2.28
CA ILE A 71 10.27 -3.38 -2.98
C ILE A 71 10.48 -3.05 -4.46
N ASP A 72 10.21 -4.01 -5.35
CA ASP A 72 10.33 -3.85 -6.80
C ASP A 72 9.05 -3.28 -7.44
N MET A 73 7.90 -3.56 -6.83
CA MET A 73 6.58 -3.14 -7.29
C MET A 73 5.70 -2.80 -6.10
N ILE A 74 4.94 -1.70 -6.23
CA ILE A 74 3.90 -1.30 -5.31
C ILE A 74 2.57 -1.76 -5.93
N LEU A 75 1.70 -2.39 -5.14
CA LEU A 75 0.38 -2.82 -5.58
C LEU A 75 -0.69 -2.19 -4.69
N CYS A 76 -1.56 -1.39 -5.29
CA CYS A 76 -2.71 -0.85 -4.56
C CYS A 76 -3.69 -1.97 -4.19
N ALA A 77 -4.09 -2.02 -2.92
CA ALA A 77 -5.01 -3.02 -2.40
C ALA A 77 -6.39 -2.95 -3.08
N ILE A 78 -7.00 -1.77 -3.08
CA ILE A 78 -8.26 -1.47 -3.75
C ILE A 78 -8.46 0.04 -3.87
N GLY A 79 -9.46 0.47 -4.65
CA GLY A 79 -9.88 1.86 -4.74
C GLY A 79 -10.74 2.34 -3.56
N GLY A 80 -11.48 3.42 -3.81
CA GLY A 80 -12.30 4.17 -2.87
C GLY A 80 -12.51 5.57 -3.45
N ASP A 81 -12.66 6.59 -2.60
CA ASP A 81 -13.04 7.95 -3.06
C ASP A 81 -12.26 9.10 -2.39
N ASP A 82 -11.38 8.83 -1.42
CA ASP A 82 -10.80 9.89 -0.58
C ASP A 82 -9.27 9.99 -0.61
N THR A 83 -8.59 9.31 -1.54
CA THR A 83 -7.11 9.31 -1.61
C THR A 83 -6.50 10.71 -1.83
N TYR A 84 -7.29 11.68 -2.29
CA TYR A 84 -6.85 13.08 -2.42
C TYR A 84 -6.41 13.68 -1.07
N ARG A 85 -6.87 13.11 0.06
CA ARG A 85 -6.47 13.54 1.42
C ARG A 85 -5.01 13.28 1.74
N LEU A 86 -4.30 12.46 0.94
CA LEU A 86 -2.87 12.23 1.09
C LEU A 86 -2.03 13.42 0.58
N LEU A 87 -2.61 14.34 -0.20
CA LEU A 87 -1.85 15.43 -0.85
C LEU A 87 -0.97 16.24 0.11
N PRO A 88 -1.44 16.73 1.27
CA PRO A 88 -0.58 17.46 2.20
C PRO A 88 0.61 16.63 2.66
N TYR A 89 0.38 15.38 3.04
CA TYR A 89 1.42 14.48 3.55
C TYR A 89 2.45 14.04 2.50
N LEU A 90 2.09 14.05 1.22
CA LEU A 90 3.01 13.68 0.14
C LEU A 90 3.78 14.88 -0.43
N PHE A 91 3.15 16.05 -0.49
CA PHE A 91 3.69 17.20 -1.23
C PHE A 91 4.15 18.35 -0.35
N GLU A 92 3.62 18.50 0.87
CA GLU A 92 4.21 19.42 1.85
C GLU A 92 5.64 18.95 2.18
N ASP A 93 6.56 19.91 2.24
CA ASP A 93 8.00 19.65 2.41
C ASP A 93 8.63 18.64 1.43
N ASN A 94 8.01 18.45 0.26
CA ASN A 94 8.48 17.54 -0.79
C ASN A 94 8.67 16.09 -0.31
N GLN A 95 7.86 15.60 0.63
CA GLN A 95 8.04 14.27 1.24
C GLN A 95 8.17 13.14 0.21
N LEU A 96 7.22 13.01 -0.73
CA LEU A 96 7.27 11.98 -1.77
C LEU A 96 8.45 12.22 -2.74
N LYS A 97 8.72 13.47 -3.11
CA LYS A 97 9.80 13.83 -4.04
C LYS A 97 11.18 13.42 -3.50
N LYS A 98 11.38 13.43 -2.18
CA LYS A 98 12.65 13.02 -1.55
C LYS A 98 12.96 11.53 -1.76
N VAL A 99 11.95 10.70 -1.99
CA VAL A 99 12.06 9.24 -1.96
C VAL A 99 11.69 8.57 -3.28
N VAL A 100 10.91 9.27 -4.12
CA VAL A 100 10.40 8.73 -5.37
C VAL A 100 11.54 8.31 -6.29
N ASN A 101 11.40 7.13 -6.86
CA ASN A 101 12.31 6.54 -7.82
C ASN A 101 11.50 5.76 -8.86
N GLN A 102 12.13 5.40 -9.97
CA GLN A 102 11.47 4.61 -11.01
C GLN A 102 11.14 3.21 -10.47
N LYS A 103 9.86 2.97 -10.21
CA LYS A 103 9.31 1.70 -9.69
C LYS A 103 7.97 1.41 -10.36
N VAL A 104 7.57 0.15 -10.43
CA VAL A 104 6.20 -0.20 -10.87
C VAL A 104 5.24 0.13 -9.74
N PHE A 105 4.16 0.83 -10.06
CA PHE A 105 3.09 1.21 -9.14
C PHE A 105 1.74 0.92 -9.82
#